data_AF-A0A3B8HYY8-F1
#
_entry.id   AF-A0A3B8HYY8-F1
#
_cell.length_a   1.000
_cell.length_b   1.000
_cell.length_c   1.000
_cell.angle_alpha   90.00
_cell.angle_beta   90.00
_cell.angle_gamma   90.00
#
_symmetry.space_group_name_H-M   'P 1'
#
loop_
_entity.id
_entity.type
_entity.pdbx_description
1 polymer ?
#
loop_
_entity_poly.entity_id
_entity_poly.type
_entity_poly.pdbx_seq_one_letter_code
_entity_poly.pdbx_strand_id
1 'polypeptide(L)'
;MGLSIYKFLQDNEQSILAKWQSAVFSQFKNDLPAGSASKGQFTDPVSYNIEKHTAAILKWLIKAADDTALTEALEEICRLRAVQSSKPSEALGFLGTLKQVIHQTVARSKSIHPNTDDLMDVDERIDAIAWQAFDFYCACRAQIYELRVNEIKRMYGRDAG
;
A
#
# COMPACT_ATOMS: atom_id res chain seq x y z
N MET A 1 -7.09 -24.50 -23.41
CA MET A 1 -6.19 -24.36 -22.25
C MET A 1 -6.24 -22.89 -21.86
N GLY A 2 -6.78 -22.56 -20.68
CA GLY A 2 -6.92 -21.17 -20.23
C GLY A 2 -5.55 -20.53 -20.02
N LEU A 3 -5.48 -19.20 -20.12
CA LEU A 3 -4.28 -18.44 -19.77
C LEU A 3 -4.07 -18.53 -18.25
N SER A 4 -2.83 -18.72 -17.77
CA SER A 4 -2.54 -18.64 -16.32
C SER A 4 -2.86 -17.24 -15.80
N ILE A 5 -3.29 -17.13 -14.54
CA ILE A 5 -3.57 -15.84 -13.90
C ILE A 5 -2.37 -14.91 -13.97
N TYR A 6 -1.16 -15.40 -13.71
CA TYR A 6 0.04 -14.59 -13.66
C TYR A 6 0.37 -13.99 -15.02
N LYS A 7 0.13 -14.74 -16.10
CA LYS A 7 0.31 -14.24 -17.46
C LYS A 7 -0.74 -13.18 -17.79
N PHE A 8 -2.00 -13.36 -17.38
CA PHE A 8 -3.03 -12.34 -17.52
C PHE A 8 -2.70 -11.06 -16.75
N LEU A 9 -2.25 -11.18 -15.50
CA LEU A 9 -1.85 -10.04 -14.68
C LEU A 9 -0.65 -9.31 -15.29
N GLN A 10 0.33 -10.05 -15.82
CA GLN A 10 1.46 -9.48 -16.54
C GLN A 10 1.00 -8.70 -17.78
N ASP A 11 0.10 -9.27 -18.59
CA ASP A 11 -0.41 -8.61 -19.81
C ASP A 11 -1.28 -7.39 -19.50
N ASN A 12 -1.83 -7.30 -18.28
CA ASN A 12 -2.65 -6.18 -17.80
C ASN A 12 -1.94 -5.31 -16.74
N GLU A 13 -0.63 -5.50 -16.52
CA GLU A 13 0.15 -4.91 -15.42
C GLU A 13 -0.03 -3.39 -15.34
N GLN A 14 0.11 -2.70 -16.48
CA GLN A 14 -0.05 -1.24 -16.55
C GLN A 14 -1.46 -0.77 -16.23
N SER A 15 -2.49 -1.49 -16.68
CA SER A 15 -3.89 -1.13 -16.42
C SER A 15 -4.26 -1.33 -14.95
N ILE A 16 -3.79 -2.44 -14.36
CA ILE A 16 -3.98 -2.75 -12.95
C ILE A 16 -3.26 -1.71 -12.10
N LEU A 17 -2.00 -1.41 -12.41
CA LEU A 17 -1.20 -0.43 -11.69
C LEU A 17 -1.85 0.95 -11.69
N ALA A 18 -2.27 1.45 -12.86
CA ALA A 18 -2.88 2.77 -12.97
C ALA A 18 -4.21 2.89 -12.19
N LYS A 19 -5.07 1.85 -12.26
CA LYS A 19 -6.33 1.81 -11.49
C LYS A 19 -6.06 1.74 -9.99
N TRP A 20 -5.09 0.92 -9.59
CA TRP A 20 -4.74 0.75 -8.19
C TRP A 20 -4.15 2.04 -7.62
N GLN A 21 -3.15 2.64 -8.28
CA GLN A 21 -2.57 3.92 -7.87
C GLN A 21 -3.63 5.02 -7.72
N SER A 22 -4.53 5.16 -8.69
CA SER A 22 -5.65 6.11 -8.62
C SER A 22 -6.54 5.90 -7.38
N ALA A 23 -6.84 4.65 -7.05
CA ALA A 23 -7.62 4.30 -5.88
C ALA A 23 -6.85 4.54 -4.57
N VAL A 24 -5.55 4.23 -4.52
CA VAL A 24 -4.68 4.53 -3.39
C VAL A 24 -4.59 6.05 -3.17
N PHE A 25 -4.36 6.84 -4.21
CA PHE A 25 -4.36 8.30 -4.13
C PHE A 25 -5.64 8.88 -3.55
N SER A 26 -6.79 8.31 -3.91
CA SER A 26 -8.08 8.72 -3.36
C SER A 26 -8.16 8.47 -1.85
N GLN A 27 -7.58 7.38 -1.36
CA GLN A 27 -7.49 7.10 0.09
C GLN A 27 -6.54 8.04 0.82
N PHE A 28 -5.43 8.46 0.21
CA PHE A 28 -4.50 9.43 0.82
C PHE A 28 -5.10 10.84 0.87
N LYS A 29 -5.93 11.23 -0.11
CA LYS A 29 -6.62 12.53 -0.10
C LYS A 29 -7.67 12.64 1.00
N ASN A 30 -8.30 11.53 1.38
CA ASN A 30 -9.30 11.50 2.46
C ASN A 30 -8.67 11.64 3.86
N ASP A 31 -7.38 11.32 4.01
CA ASP A 31 -6.66 11.39 5.29
C ASP A 31 -6.01 12.77 5.53
N LEU A 32 -6.07 13.66 4.53
CA LEU A 32 -5.54 15.01 4.62
C LEU A 32 -6.53 15.95 5.33
N PRO A 33 -6.07 16.84 6.23
CA PRO A 33 -6.94 17.84 6.86
C PRO A 33 -7.66 18.69 5.80
N ALA A 34 -8.94 19.00 6.03
CA ALA A 34 -9.71 19.88 5.16
C ALA A 34 -8.96 21.22 4.96
N GLY A 35 -8.48 21.46 3.73
CA GLY A 35 -7.72 22.66 3.38
C GLY A 35 -6.27 22.43 2.95
N SER A 36 -5.70 21.22 3.08
CA SER A 36 -4.39 20.93 2.47
C SER A 36 -4.55 20.64 0.97
N ALA A 37 -4.67 21.70 0.18
CA ALA A 37 -4.64 21.58 -1.27
C ALA A 37 -3.21 21.20 -1.72
N SER A 38 -3.00 19.93 -2.07
CA SER A 38 -1.77 19.48 -2.75
C SER A 38 -1.72 20.15 -4.12
N LYS A 39 -0.76 21.06 -4.33
CA LYS A 39 -0.48 21.64 -5.65
C LYS A 39 0.08 20.56 -6.57
N GLY A 40 -0.79 20.03 -7.43
CA GLY A 40 -0.44 19.07 -8.48
C GLY A 40 -0.42 17.63 -7.98
N GLN A 41 -1.33 16.81 -8.52
CA GLN A 41 -1.45 15.38 -8.22
C GLN A 41 -0.20 14.55 -8.61
N PHE A 42 0.75 15.14 -9.33
CA PHE A 42 1.90 14.49 -9.97
C PHE A 42 3.26 15.16 -9.67
N THR A 43 3.34 16.08 -8.71
CA THR A 43 4.59 16.80 -8.36
C THR A 43 4.92 16.80 -6.86
N ASP A 44 4.16 16.04 -6.06
CA ASP A 44 4.36 15.90 -4.61
C ASP A 44 5.26 14.68 -4.31
N PRO A 45 6.29 14.80 -3.46
CA PRO A 45 7.07 13.67 -2.95
C PRO A 45 6.24 12.47 -2.49
N VAL A 46 5.03 12.71 -1.94
CA VAL A 46 4.10 11.64 -1.55
C VAL A 46 3.62 10.85 -2.77
N SER A 47 3.28 11.54 -3.86
CA SER A 47 2.83 10.87 -5.10
C SER A 47 3.92 10.02 -5.73
N TYR A 48 5.14 10.55 -5.79
CA TYR A 48 6.28 9.79 -6.28
C TYR A 48 6.53 8.51 -5.46
N ASN A 49 6.46 8.62 -4.13
CA ASN A 49 6.65 7.48 -3.23
C ASN A 49 5.55 6.42 -3.44
N ILE A 50 4.28 6.82 -3.47
CA ILE A 50 3.16 5.90 -3.75
C ILE A 50 3.35 5.20 -5.10
N GLU A 51 3.69 5.94 -6.16
CA GLU A 51 3.89 5.38 -7.49
C GLU A 51 5.02 4.34 -7.53
N LYS A 52 6.20 4.70 -6.98
CA LYS A 52 7.37 3.82 -6.90
C LYS A 52 7.04 2.52 -6.16
N HIS A 53 6.46 2.63 -4.97
CA HIS A 53 6.31 1.49 -4.07
C HIS A 53 5.11 0.61 -4.44
N THR A 54 4.01 1.17 -4.96
CA THR A 54 2.94 0.35 -5.56
C THR A 54 3.44 -0.43 -6.78
N ALA A 55 4.26 0.17 -7.64
CA ALA A 55 4.86 -0.55 -8.77
C ALA A 55 5.74 -1.73 -8.31
N ALA A 56 6.53 -1.53 -7.25
CA ALA A 56 7.36 -2.59 -6.67
C ALA A 56 6.52 -3.76 -6.13
N ILE A 57 5.44 -3.47 -5.40
CA ILE A 57 4.54 -4.49 -4.84
C ILE A 57 3.83 -5.28 -5.96
N LEU A 58 3.29 -4.60 -6.97
CA LEU A 58 2.62 -5.29 -8.09
C LEU A 58 3.61 -6.15 -8.87
N LYS A 59 4.83 -5.66 -9.10
CA LYS A 59 5.88 -6.43 -9.77
C LYS A 59 6.27 -7.68 -8.97
N TRP A 60 6.40 -7.56 -7.64
CA TRP A 60 6.64 -8.70 -6.76
C TRP A 60 5.49 -9.72 -6.85
N LEU A 61 4.25 -9.25 -6.82
CA LEU A 61 3.08 -10.12 -6.93
C LEU A 61 3.09 -10.90 -8.25
N ILE A 62 3.31 -10.22 -9.39
CA ILE A 62 3.25 -10.87 -10.71
C ILE A 62 4.44 -11.80 -10.97
N LYS A 63 5.65 -11.43 -10.54
CA LYS A 63 6.89 -12.07 -11.00
C LYS A 63 7.66 -12.80 -9.89
N ALA A 64 7.12 -12.86 -8.67
CA ALA A 64 7.84 -13.33 -7.47
C ALA A 64 9.23 -12.66 -7.39
N ALA A 65 9.23 -11.33 -7.43
CA ALA A 65 10.44 -10.52 -7.46
C ALA A 65 11.16 -10.49 -6.09
N ASP A 66 12.16 -9.63 -5.95
CA ASP A 66 12.96 -9.47 -4.74
C ASP A 66 12.13 -9.09 -3.50
N ASP A 67 12.16 -9.94 -2.47
CA ASP A 67 11.50 -9.74 -1.18
C ASP A 67 12.04 -8.50 -0.43
N THR A 68 13.28 -8.11 -0.70
CA THR A 68 13.88 -6.88 -0.13
C THR A 68 13.17 -5.64 -0.65
N ALA A 69 12.92 -5.59 -1.96
CA ALA A 69 12.21 -4.48 -2.59
C ALA A 69 10.74 -4.42 -2.19
N LEU A 70 10.10 -5.58 -1.99
CA LEU A 70 8.76 -5.67 -1.39
C LEU A 70 8.78 -5.06 0.02
N THR A 71 9.72 -5.50 0.86
CA THR A 71 9.85 -5.06 2.26
C THR A 71 10.01 -3.54 2.35
N GLU A 72 10.94 -2.97 1.58
CA GLU A 72 11.13 -1.51 1.49
C GLU A 72 9.82 -0.82 1.07
N ALA A 73 9.10 -1.38 0.09
CA ALA A 73 7.87 -0.79 -0.41
C ALA A 73 6.72 -0.80 0.59
N LEU A 74 6.56 -1.89 1.35
CA LEU A 74 5.55 -1.96 2.40
C LEU A 74 5.89 -1.00 3.54
N GLU A 75 7.16 -0.98 3.99
CA GLU A 75 7.60 -0.11 5.08
C GLU A 75 7.39 1.37 4.74
N GLU A 76 7.78 1.82 3.55
CA GLU A 76 7.66 3.23 3.16
C GLU A 76 6.20 3.70 3.05
N ILE A 77 5.31 2.90 2.45
CA ILE A 77 3.88 3.24 2.42
C ILE A 77 3.29 3.27 3.83
N CYS A 78 3.67 2.31 4.70
CA CYS A 78 3.21 2.25 6.08
C CYS A 78 3.73 3.42 6.91
N ARG A 79 4.98 3.84 6.70
CA ARG A 79 5.59 5.01 7.34
C ARG A 79 4.83 6.28 6.99
N LEU A 80 4.52 6.50 5.71
CA LEU A 80 3.71 7.63 5.25
C LEU A 80 2.34 7.67 5.94
N ARG A 81 1.63 6.54 5.97
CA ARG A 81 0.33 6.42 6.64
C ARG A 81 0.41 6.60 8.16
N ALA A 82 1.47 6.11 8.79
CA ALA A 82 1.68 6.25 10.23
C ALA A 82 1.84 7.72 10.65
N VAL A 83 2.55 8.51 9.84
CA VAL A 83 2.70 9.96 10.04
C VAL A 83 1.35 10.68 9.90
N GLN A 84 0.51 10.28 8.96
CA GLN A 84 -0.85 10.83 8.77
C GLN A 84 -1.84 10.45 9.88
N SER A 85 -1.42 9.65 10.86
CA SER A 85 -2.20 9.28 12.05
C SER A 85 -3.49 8.47 11.79
N SER A 86 -3.72 7.96 10.56
CA SER A 86 -4.87 7.12 10.18
C SER A 86 -4.97 5.84 11.02
N LYS A 87 -6.14 5.19 11.09
CA LYS A 87 -6.27 3.88 11.80
C LYS A 87 -5.60 2.74 11.00
N PRO A 88 -5.19 1.61 11.63
CA PRO A 88 -4.59 0.49 10.90
C PRO A 88 -5.42 0.00 9.71
N SER A 89 -6.74 -0.10 9.87
CA SER A 89 -7.67 -0.51 8.80
C SER A 89 -7.68 0.43 7.60
N GLU A 90 -7.45 1.73 7.83
CA GLU A 90 -7.36 2.74 6.76
C GLU A 90 -5.97 2.73 6.12
N ALA A 91 -4.92 2.64 6.94
CA ALA A 91 -3.54 2.61 6.50
C ALA A 91 -3.22 1.41 5.58
N LEU A 92 -3.81 0.25 5.86
CA LEU A 92 -3.60 -1.00 5.10
C LEU A 92 -4.63 -1.23 3.99
N GLY A 93 -5.62 -0.35 3.86
CA GLY A 93 -6.71 -0.48 2.89
C GLY A 93 -6.23 -0.55 1.43
N PHE A 94 -5.03 -0.04 1.14
CA PHE A 94 -4.42 -0.08 -0.19
C PHE A 94 -4.22 -1.51 -0.71
N LEU A 95 -3.92 -2.49 0.16
CA LEU A 95 -3.77 -3.89 -0.23
C LEU A 95 -5.13 -4.54 -0.54
N GLY A 96 -6.16 -4.21 0.23
CA GLY A 96 -7.53 -4.62 -0.08
C GLY A 96 -8.01 -4.05 -1.43
N THR A 97 -7.61 -2.82 -1.75
CA THR A 97 -7.91 -2.20 -3.05
C THR A 97 -7.14 -2.87 -4.20
N LEU A 98 -5.91 -3.33 -3.99
CA LEU A 98 -5.19 -4.13 -4.99
C LEU A 98 -5.99 -5.38 -5.35
N LYS A 99 -6.44 -6.13 -4.34
CA LYS A 99 -7.28 -7.32 -4.50
C LYS A 99 -8.54 -7.00 -5.31
N GLN A 100 -9.26 -5.93 -4.95
CA GLN A 100 -10.45 -5.49 -5.69
C GLN A 100 -10.17 -5.15 -7.17
N VAL A 101 -9.09 -4.43 -7.46
CA VAL A 101 -8.72 -4.06 -8.83
C VAL A 101 -8.38 -5.29 -9.67
N ILE A 102 -7.67 -6.27 -9.09
CA ILE A 102 -7.36 -7.54 -9.75
C ILE A 102 -8.65 -8.31 -10.06
N HIS A 103 -9.51 -8.52 -9.06
CA HIS A 103 -10.78 -9.23 -9.23
C HIS A 103 -11.68 -8.57 -10.28
N GLN A 104 -11.80 -7.24 -10.27
CA GLN A 104 -12.56 -6.51 -11.30
C GLN A 104 -11.96 -6.65 -12.70
N THR A 105 -10.63 -6.73 -12.80
CA THR A 105 -9.95 -6.91 -14.09
C THR A 105 -10.16 -8.32 -14.62
N VAL A 106 -10.08 -9.33 -13.75
CA VAL A 106 -10.35 -10.74 -14.10
C VAL A 106 -11.82 -10.95 -14.47
N ALA A 107 -12.77 -10.38 -13.71
CA ALA A 107 -14.20 -10.52 -13.99
C ALA A 107 -14.63 -9.93 -15.35
N ARG A 108 -13.87 -8.98 -15.89
CA ARG A 108 -14.09 -8.41 -17.24
C ARG A 108 -13.42 -9.22 -18.34
N SER A 109 -12.59 -10.20 -17.99
CA SER A 109 -11.89 -11.07 -18.93
C SER A 109 -12.82 -12.15 -19.46
N LYS A 110 -12.71 -12.45 -20.76
CA LYS A 110 -13.30 -13.64 -21.36
C LYS A 110 -12.35 -14.84 -21.35
N SER A 111 -11.10 -14.63 -20.97
CA SER A 111 -10.00 -15.59 -21.14
C SER A 111 -9.60 -16.29 -19.84
N ILE A 112 -10.06 -15.80 -18.68
CA ILE A 112 -9.81 -16.38 -17.36
C ILE A 112 -11.14 -16.48 -16.62
N HIS A 113 -11.38 -17.64 -15.99
CA HIS A 113 -12.51 -17.82 -15.10
C HIS A 113 -12.20 -17.25 -13.70
N PRO A 114 -13.14 -16.52 -13.08
CA PRO A 114 -12.94 -15.95 -11.75
C PRO A 114 -12.71 -16.97 -10.63
N ASN A 115 -13.19 -18.21 -10.78
CA ASN A 115 -13.02 -19.29 -9.79
C ASN A 115 -11.87 -20.24 -10.15
N THR A 116 -10.71 -19.70 -10.50
CA THR A 116 -9.51 -20.51 -10.72
C THR A 116 -8.70 -20.59 -9.43
N ASP A 117 -8.15 -21.76 -9.09
CA ASP A 117 -7.27 -21.95 -7.92
C ASP A 117 -6.08 -20.97 -7.96
N ASP A 118 -5.62 -20.65 -9.17
CA ASP A 118 -4.65 -19.62 -9.49
C ASP A 118 -5.02 -18.22 -8.92
N LEU A 119 -6.29 -17.80 -8.96
CA LEU A 119 -6.69 -16.49 -8.40
C LEU A 119 -6.68 -16.51 -6.86
N MET A 120 -6.98 -17.66 -6.26
CA MET A 120 -6.89 -17.85 -4.81
C MET A 120 -5.44 -17.71 -4.32
N ASP A 121 -4.48 -18.26 -5.06
CA ASP A 121 -3.03 -18.07 -4.76
C ASP A 121 -2.63 -16.58 -4.80
N VAL A 122 -3.15 -15.81 -5.76
CA VAL A 122 -2.93 -14.35 -5.80
C VAL A 122 -3.51 -13.66 -4.55
N ASP A 123 -4.71 -14.06 -4.13
CA ASP A 123 -5.35 -13.52 -2.93
C ASP A 123 -4.58 -13.87 -1.65
N GLU A 124 -4.11 -15.11 -1.52
CA GLU A 124 -3.30 -15.59 -0.40
C GLU A 124 -1.97 -14.83 -0.30
N ARG A 125 -1.32 -14.57 -1.44
CA ARG A 125 -0.08 -13.77 -1.48
C ARG A 125 -0.30 -12.32 -1.06
N ILE A 126 -1.43 -11.71 -1.44
CA ILE A 126 -1.79 -10.36 -0.99
C ILE A 126 -2.07 -10.36 0.52
N ASP A 127 -2.74 -11.38 1.04
CA ASP A 127 -3.03 -11.50 2.47
C ASP A 127 -1.75 -11.73 3.30
N ALA A 128 -0.80 -12.51 2.78
CA ALA A 128 0.50 -12.72 3.40
C ALA A 128 1.28 -11.40 3.61
N ILE A 129 1.34 -10.56 2.56
CA ILE A 129 2.03 -9.26 2.67
C ILE A 129 1.23 -8.24 3.50
N ALA A 130 -0.08 -8.44 3.67
CA ALA A 130 -0.89 -7.59 4.55
C ALA A 130 -0.51 -7.76 6.03
N TRP A 131 -0.15 -8.98 6.45
CA TRP A 131 0.38 -9.21 7.80
C TRP A 131 1.72 -8.49 8.02
N GLN A 132 2.62 -8.57 7.04
CA GLN A 132 3.90 -7.84 7.09
C GLN A 132 3.69 -6.33 7.15
N ALA A 133 2.80 -5.79 6.31
CA ALA A 133 2.45 -4.37 6.31
C ALA A 133 1.85 -3.92 7.66
N PHE A 134 1.05 -4.77 8.30
CA PHE A 134 0.51 -4.50 9.63
C PHE A 134 1.64 -4.33 10.67
N ASP A 135 2.62 -5.24 10.67
CA ASP A 135 3.77 -5.16 11.59
C ASP A 135 4.58 -3.88 11.35
N PHE A 136 4.86 -3.52 10.09
CA PHE A 136 5.57 -2.28 9.76
C PHE A 136 4.79 -1.04 10.24
N TYR A 137 3.49 -0.99 9.97
CA TYR A 137 2.66 0.12 10.40
C TYR A 137 2.65 0.27 11.94
N CYS A 138 2.50 -0.84 12.66
CA CYS A 138 2.55 -0.87 14.12
C CYS A 138 3.90 -0.39 14.65
N ALA A 139 5.00 -0.85 14.06
CA ALA A 139 6.35 -0.41 14.42
C ALA A 139 6.54 1.10 14.21
N CYS A 140 6.11 1.63 13.06
CA CYS A 140 6.17 3.07 12.78
C CYS A 140 5.35 3.87 13.81
N ARG A 141 4.14 3.43 14.16
CA ARG A 141 3.30 4.12 15.17
C ARG A 141 3.93 4.09 16.56
N ALA A 142 4.52 2.96 16.96
CA ALA A 142 5.22 2.85 18.24
C ALA A 142 6.39 3.84 18.31
N GLN A 143 7.22 3.91 17.26
CA GLN A 143 8.32 4.87 17.16
C GLN A 143 7.84 6.32 17.25
N ILE A 144 6.76 6.69 16.53
CA ILE A 144 6.19 8.04 16.60
C ILE A 144 5.73 8.38 18.03
N TYR A 145 5.08 7.44 18.72
CA TYR A 145 4.64 7.65 20.10
C TYR A 145 5.81 7.78 21.08
N GLU A 146 6.84 6.96 20.93
CA GLU A 146 8.05 7.05 21.74
C GLU A 146 8.73 8.41 21.58
N LEU A 147 8.86 8.90 20.33
CA LEU A 147 9.38 10.24 20.06
C LEU A 147 8.55 11.33 20.75
N ARG A 148 7.22 11.27 20.65
CA ARG A 148 6.32 12.22 21.32
C ARG A 148 6.49 12.20 22.84
N VAL A 149 6.57 11.02 23.45
CA VAL A 149 6.76 10.89 24.91
C VAL A 149 8.12 11.45 25.32
N ASN A 150 9.18 11.15 24.58
CA ASN A 150 10.53 11.64 24.86
C ASN A 150 10.62 13.17 24.70
N GLU A 151 9.92 13.74 23.73
CA GLU A 151 9.82 15.19 23.56
C GLU A 151 9.12 15.87 24.74
N ILE A 152 7.98 15.34 25.18
CA ILE A 152 7.26 15.83 26.37
C ILE A 152 8.17 15.79 27.61
N LYS A 153 8.86 14.68 27.85
CA LYS A 153 9.81 14.57 28.98
C LYS A 153 10.93 15.62 28.91
N ARG A 154 11.45 15.91 27.72
CA ARG A 154 12.50 16.93 27.51
C ARG A 154 12.00 18.36 27.74
N MET A 155 10.74 18.64 27.44
CA MET A 155 10.14 19.95 27.68
C MET A 155 9.88 20.16 29.17
N TYR A 156 9.18 19.24 29.84
CA TYR A 156 8.80 19.39 31.25
C TYR A 156 9.89 19.02 32.26
N GLY A 157 10.89 18.23 31.88
CA GLY A 157 12.04 17.92 32.73
C GLY A 157 13.04 19.08 32.87
N ARG A 158 12.88 20.14 32.07
CA ARG A 158 13.76 21.33 32.09
C ARG A 158 13.29 22.42 33.05
N ASP A 159 12.02 22.38 33.47
CA ASP A 159 11.40 23.35 34.38
C ASP A 159 11.49 22.94 35.87
N ALA A 160 12.15 21.82 36.17
CA ALA A 160 12.31 21.26 37.52
C ALA A 160 13.74 21.42 38.10
N GLY A 161 14.57 22.27 37.50
CA GLY A 161 15.96 22.52 37.90
C GLY A 161 16.24 23.98 38.19
#